data_AF-A0A533RJR8-F1
#
_entry.id   AF-A0A533RJR8-F1
#
_cell.length_a   1.000
_cell.length_b   1.000
_cell.length_c   1.000
_cell.angle_alpha   90.00
_cell.angle_beta   90.00
_cell.angle_gamma   90.00
#
_symmetry.space_group_name_H-M   'P 1'
#
loop_
_entity.id
_entity.type
_entity.pdbx_description
1 polymer ?
#
loop_
_entity_poly.entity_id
_entity_poly.type
_entity_poly.pdbx_seq_one_letter_code
_entity_poly.pdbx_strand_id
1 'polypeptide(L)'
;MGLESVHLRELASEIGPRPAATDAEARAADYLETVFIARGLEVDRQEFVTPRTYSWAYAIYHLLTLASAAAVGVKVLRWPAVLLATAVAVVMWLDLDTRWGLSSIMPKGPSQNVVARHVPKARRGERTKRVIVVAHYDSARASLGFSPGMVKNFEVTFTLMKAVTFGMPIVVLASALPFTAGAQPWLWYVTLAFGAYLLVPLFINVHRELFMRFTDGAGDNASGVAAMLGVMDRIVPEAEGTFDRPDPQPRRRGEDEAWAADVVPDGAALSYAPAGAADASAPRERVREWSADDDWGDVDGTSSIPAVTGMAAADAPTTSFEAPLSAVGTPEVPDASA
;
A
#
# COMPACT_ATOMS: atom_id res chain seq x y z
N MET A 1 26.47 -18.59 3.09
CA MET A 1 25.39 -17.66 2.73
C MET A 1 25.09 -16.79 3.94
N GLY A 2 25.05 -15.46 3.79
CA GLY A 2 24.70 -14.56 4.90
C GLY A 2 23.21 -14.64 5.26
N LEU A 3 22.82 -14.30 6.49
CA LEU A 3 21.41 -14.35 6.96
C LEU A 3 20.46 -13.52 6.08
N GLU A 4 20.94 -12.40 5.52
CA GLU A 4 20.21 -11.57 4.55
C GLU A 4 19.76 -12.37 3.31
N SER A 5 20.59 -13.29 2.82
CA SER A 5 20.25 -14.16 1.69
C SER A 5 19.20 -15.22 2.04
N VAL A 6 19.07 -15.57 3.32
CA VAL A 6 18.07 -16.55 3.80
C VAL A 6 16.69 -15.91 3.80
N HIS A 7 16.53 -14.71 4.36
CA HIS A 7 15.24 -14.02 4.42
C HIS A 7 14.72 -13.65 3.02
N LEU A 8 15.61 -13.22 2.12
CA LEU A 8 15.24 -12.94 0.73
C LEU A 8 14.72 -14.20 0.02
N ARG A 9 15.43 -15.32 0.15
CA ARG A 9 15.02 -16.59 -0.46
C ARG A 9 13.73 -17.13 0.14
N GLU A 10 13.54 -17.04 1.45
CA GLU A 10 12.29 -17.46 2.08
C GLU A 10 11.11 -16.69 1.51
N LEU A 11 11.19 -15.36 1.50
CA LEU A 11 10.10 -14.50 1.05
C LEU A 11 9.85 -14.61 -0.46
N ALA A 12 10.89 -14.55 -1.28
CA ALA A 12 10.78 -14.47 -2.73
C ALA A 12 10.72 -15.83 -3.44
N SER A 13 11.27 -16.89 -2.86
CA SER A 13 11.34 -18.20 -3.52
C SER A 13 10.48 -19.26 -2.83
N GLU A 14 10.60 -19.42 -1.51
CA GLU A 14 9.86 -20.46 -0.78
C GLU A 14 8.38 -20.09 -0.61
N ILE A 15 8.10 -18.88 -0.11
CA ILE A 15 6.74 -18.34 -0.03
C ILE A 15 6.27 -17.85 -1.41
N GLY A 16 7.17 -17.19 -2.15
CA GLY A 16 6.90 -16.70 -3.50
C GLY A 16 5.98 -15.48 -3.52
N PRO A 17 5.10 -15.36 -4.55
CA PRO A 17 4.14 -14.28 -4.64
C PRO A 17 3.21 -14.25 -3.43
N ARG A 18 3.13 -13.08 -2.79
CA ARG A 18 2.41 -12.86 -1.53
C ARG A 18 1.53 -11.61 -1.61
N PRO A 19 0.48 -11.63 -2.45
CA PRO A 19 -0.38 -10.46 -2.65
C PRO A 19 -1.13 -10.09 -1.39
N ALA A 20 -1.42 -8.80 -1.22
CA ALA A 20 -2.25 -8.31 -0.13
C ALA A 20 -3.58 -9.06 -0.05
N ALA A 21 -4.03 -9.32 1.17
CA ALA A 21 -5.22 -10.08 1.51
C ALA A 21 -5.26 -11.51 0.96
N THR A 22 -4.14 -12.24 1.09
CA THR A 22 -4.02 -13.66 0.72
C THR A 22 -3.36 -14.50 1.81
N ASP A 23 -3.56 -15.81 1.75
CA ASP A 23 -2.89 -16.76 2.66
C ASP A 23 -1.37 -16.71 2.54
N ALA A 24 -0.84 -16.35 1.36
CA ALA A 24 0.61 -16.20 1.16
C ALA A 24 1.17 -14.97 1.89
N GLU A 25 0.44 -13.86 1.91
CA GLU A 25 0.77 -12.71 2.76
C GLU A 25 0.70 -13.09 4.25
N ALA A 26 -0.32 -13.84 4.67
CA ALA A 26 -0.42 -14.33 6.05
C ALA A 26 0.77 -15.22 6.44
N ARG A 27 1.20 -16.15 5.56
CA ARG A 27 2.40 -16.97 5.79
C ARG A 27 3.67 -16.12 5.91
N ALA A 28 3.80 -15.07 5.10
CA ALA A 28 4.93 -14.14 5.21
C ALA A 28 4.91 -13.39 6.55
N ALA A 29 3.73 -12.97 7.03
CA ALA A 29 3.59 -12.38 8.36
C ALA A 29 3.99 -13.36 9.48
N ASP A 30 3.55 -14.62 9.41
CA ASP A 30 3.88 -15.66 10.39
C ASP A 30 5.40 -15.96 10.43
N TYR A 31 6.04 -15.95 9.25
CA TYR A 31 7.49 -16.07 9.15
C TYR A 31 8.21 -14.90 9.85
N LEU A 32 7.81 -13.66 9.58
CA LEU A 32 8.42 -12.48 10.19
C LEU A 32 8.22 -12.45 11.71
N GLU A 33 7.01 -12.79 12.17
CA GLU A 33 6.69 -12.95 13.58
C GLU A 33 7.61 -13.96 14.25
N THR A 34 7.82 -15.12 13.62
CA THR A 34 8.77 -16.15 14.09
C THR A 34 10.21 -15.63 14.17
N VAL A 35 10.68 -14.92 13.14
CA VAL A 35 12.03 -14.33 13.11
C VAL A 35 12.22 -13.33 14.25
N PHE A 36 11.24 -12.46 14.50
CA PHE A 36 11.31 -11.48 15.58
C PHE A 36 11.28 -12.12 16.97
N ILE A 37 10.41 -13.12 17.18
CA ILE A 37 10.33 -13.87 18.44
C ILE A 37 11.63 -14.63 18.71
N ALA A 38 12.22 -15.25 17.68
CA ALA A 38 13.50 -15.93 17.79
C ALA A 38 14.64 -14.98 18.22
N ARG A 39 14.52 -13.68 17.91
CA ARG A 39 15.44 -12.63 18.38
C ARG A 39 15.07 -12.07 19.77
N GLY A 40 14.05 -12.62 20.42
CA GLY A 40 13.58 -12.21 21.75
C GLY A 40 12.91 -10.84 21.78
N LEU A 41 12.32 -10.41 20.67
CA LEU A 41 11.58 -9.15 20.56
C LEU A 41 10.11 -9.33 20.93
N GLU A 42 9.51 -8.28 21.48
CA GLU A 42 8.06 -8.19 21.60
C GLU A 42 7.47 -7.89 20.21
N VAL A 43 6.51 -8.71 19.78
CA VAL A 43 5.85 -8.59 18.48
C VAL A 43 4.39 -8.22 18.65
N ASP A 44 3.96 -7.29 17.81
CA ASP A 44 2.59 -6.81 17.69
C ASP A 44 2.10 -7.02 16.26
N ARG A 45 0.96 -7.68 16.14
CA ARG A 45 0.27 -7.94 14.87
C ARG A 45 -0.97 -7.06 14.79
N GLN A 46 -0.99 -6.15 13.83
CA GLN A 46 -2.10 -5.22 13.62
C GLN A 46 -2.91 -5.69 12.42
N GLU A 47 -4.04 -6.33 12.64
CA GLU A 47 -4.83 -6.97 11.57
C GLU A 47 -5.88 -6.02 11.04
N PHE A 48 -5.94 -5.70 9.75
CA PHE A 48 -6.91 -4.77 9.16
C PHE A 48 -7.53 -5.32 7.87
N VAL A 49 -8.50 -4.61 7.27
CA VAL A 49 -9.05 -5.00 5.97
C VAL A 49 -8.60 -4.04 4.88
N THR A 50 -8.13 -4.62 3.77
CA THR A 50 -7.56 -3.86 2.65
C THR A 50 -8.14 -4.31 1.31
N PRO A 51 -8.26 -3.41 0.31
CA PRO A 51 -8.58 -3.80 -1.05
C PRO A 51 -7.56 -4.80 -1.60
N ARG A 52 -8.03 -5.85 -2.29
CA ARG A 52 -7.16 -6.85 -2.94
C ARG A 52 -6.38 -6.28 -4.12
N THR A 53 -6.88 -5.20 -4.71
CA THR A 53 -6.25 -4.51 -5.83
C THR A 53 -6.77 -3.08 -5.94
N TYR A 54 -5.91 -2.17 -6.39
CA TYR A 54 -6.29 -0.80 -6.71
C TYR A 54 -6.81 -0.65 -8.16
N SER A 55 -6.49 -1.60 -9.06
CA SER A 55 -6.65 -1.39 -10.50
C SER A 55 -8.09 -1.14 -10.93
N TRP A 56 -9.06 -1.79 -10.30
CA TRP A 56 -10.47 -1.60 -10.65
C TRP A 56 -11.01 -0.23 -10.24
N ALA A 57 -10.64 0.29 -9.07
CA ALA A 57 -11.00 1.64 -8.66
C ALA A 57 -10.47 2.67 -9.67
N TYR A 58 -9.19 2.58 -10.03
CA TYR A 58 -8.59 3.45 -11.04
C TYR A 58 -9.23 3.26 -12.41
N ALA A 59 -9.48 2.03 -12.87
CA ALA A 59 -10.16 1.79 -14.15
C ALA A 59 -11.53 2.49 -14.20
N ILE A 60 -12.31 2.42 -13.12
CA ILE A 60 -13.61 3.10 -13.02
C ILE A 60 -13.45 4.62 -13.02
N TYR A 61 -12.48 5.19 -12.28
CA TYR A 61 -12.20 6.63 -12.34
C TYR A 61 -11.91 7.09 -13.78
N HIS A 62 -11.04 6.38 -14.50
CA HIS A 62 -10.72 6.71 -15.90
C HIS A 62 -11.94 6.59 -16.82
N LEU A 63 -12.73 5.52 -16.68
CA LEU A 63 -13.94 5.30 -17.48
C LEU A 63 -14.98 6.40 -17.25
N LEU A 64 -15.22 6.81 -15.99
CA LEU A 64 -16.19 7.86 -15.68
C LEU A 64 -15.72 9.23 -16.19
N THR A 65 -14.42 9.53 -16.07
CA THR A 65 -13.83 10.75 -16.67
C THR A 65 -14.01 10.75 -18.19
N LEU A 66 -13.69 9.65 -18.88
CA LEU A 66 -13.90 9.51 -20.33
C LEU A 66 -15.39 9.60 -20.71
N ALA A 67 -16.27 9.03 -19.90
CA ALA A 67 -17.72 9.12 -20.12
C ALA A 67 -18.22 10.56 -20.02
N SER A 68 -17.72 11.36 -19.07
CA SER A 68 -18.04 12.79 -18.99
C SER A 68 -17.55 13.57 -20.22
N ALA A 69 -16.34 13.27 -20.70
CA ALA A 69 -15.79 13.88 -21.91
C ALA A 69 -16.63 13.56 -23.15
N ALA A 70 -17.14 12.33 -23.26
CA ALA A 70 -18.04 11.94 -24.34
C ALA A 70 -19.42 12.60 -24.22
N ALA A 71 -20.01 12.58 -23.02
CA ALA A 71 -21.37 13.04 -22.75
C ALA A 71 -21.58 14.53 -23.05
N VAL A 72 -20.56 15.39 -22.88
CA VAL A 72 -20.70 16.84 -23.15
C VAL A 72 -21.04 17.17 -24.61
N GLY A 73 -20.76 16.26 -25.55
CA GLY A 73 -21.17 16.40 -26.95
C GLY A 73 -22.69 16.36 -27.15
N VAL A 74 -23.43 15.72 -26.25
CA VAL A 74 -24.89 15.65 -26.28
C VAL A 74 -25.48 16.83 -25.53
N LYS A 75 -26.22 17.71 -26.22
CA LYS A 75 -26.73 18.99 -25.67
C LYS A 75 -27.44 18.83 -24.31
N VAL A 76 -28.27 17.80 -24.15
CA VAL A 76 -29.03 17.54 -22.93
C VAL A 76 -28.14 17.04 -21.77
N LEU A 77 -26.99 16.45 -22.08
CA LEU A 77 -26.07 15.87 -21.09
C LEU A 77 -24.92 16.80 -20.69
N ARG A 78 -24.82 18.02 -21.24
CA ARG A 78 -23.71 18.95 -20.94
C ARG A 78 -23.52 19.23 -19.46
N TRP A 79 -24.58 19.61 -18.75
CA TRP A 79 -24.52 19.87 -17.31
C TRP A 79 -24.35 18.59 -16.48
N PRO A 80 -25.05 17.48 -16.77
CA PRO A 80 -24.72 16.18 -16.18
C PRO A 80 -23.26 15.76 -16.35
N ALA A 81 -22.65 16.04 -17.50
CA ALA A 81 -21.24 15.74 -17.76
C ALA A 81 -20.30 16.58 -16.88
N VAL A 82 -20.58 17.88 -16.69
CA VAL A 82 -19.83 18.74 -15.76
C VAL A 82 -19.90 18.19 -14.34
N LEU A 83 -21.10 17.82 -13.89
CA LEU A 83 -21.32 17.25 -12.55
C LEU A 83 -20.54 15.94 -12.38
N LEU A 84 -20.61 15.04 -13.37
CA LEU A 84 -19.90 13.77 -13.34
C LEU A 84 -18.38 13.97 -13.29
N ALA A 85 -17.82 14.82 -14.17
CA ALA A 85 -16.38 15.11 -14.18
C ALA A 85 -15.91 15.66 -12.82
N THR A 86 -16.68 16.60 -12.27
CA THR A 86 -16.38 17.23 -10.97
C THR A 86 -16.45 16.22 -9.83
N ALA A 87 -17.50 15.39 -9.80
CA ALA A 87 -17.65 14.34 -8.79
C ALA A 87 -16.49 13.33 -8.85
N VAL A 88 -16.12 12.87 -10.05
CA VAL A 88 -15.00 11.95 -10.25
C VAL A 88 -13.69 12.56 -9.75
N ALA A 89 -13.42 13.82 -10.09
CA ALA A 89 -12.23 14.54 -9.61
C ALA A 89 -12.20 14.63 -8.08
N VAL A 90 -13.31 15.04 -7.44
CA VAL A 90 -13.38 15.14 -5.98
C VAL A 90 -13.22 13.78 -5.31
N VAL A 91 -13.92 12.75 -5.79
CA VAL A 91 -13.85 11.40 -5.21
C VAL A 91 -12.48 10.76 -5.43
N MET A 92 -11.80 11.03 -6.54
CA MET A 92 -10.42 10.58 -6.74
C MET A 92 -9.44 11.32 -5.83
N TRP A 93 -9.63 12.62 -5.61
CA TRP A 93 -8.81 13.38 -4.67
C TRP A 93 -8.93 12.84 -3.24
N LEU A 94 -10.15 12.57 -2.78
CA LEU A 94 -10.39 11.97 -1.46
C LEU A 94 -9.81 10.56 -1.32
N ASP A 95 -9.82 9.76 -2.40
CA ASP A 95 -9.22 8.41 -2.41
C ASP A 95 -7.69 8.49 -2.33
N LEU A 96 -7.08 9.42 -3.07
CA LEU A 96 -5.63 9.68 -3.02
C LEU A 96 -5.19 10.25 -1.66
N ASP A 97 -6.06 11.01 -0.99
CA ASP A 97 -5.84 11.52 0.36
C ASP A 97 -6.19 10.48 1.45
N THR A 98 -6.44 9.23 1.06
CA THR A 98 -6.72 8.09 1.95
C THR A 98 -7.96 8.25 2.85
N ARG A 99 -8.89 9.14 2.48
CA ARG A 99 -10.14 9.35 3.22
C ARG A 99 -11.22 8.39 2.78
N TRP A 100 -11.79 8.63 1.61
CA TRP A 100 -12.87 7.83 1.04
C TRP A 100 -12.85 7.92 -0.48
N GLY A 101 -13.15 6.81 -1.15
CA GLY A 101 -13.24 6.77 -2.60
C GLY A 101 -13.68 5.42 -3.14
N LEU A 102 -13.48 5.18 -4.44
CA LEU A 102 -13.86 3.93 -5.08
C LEU A 102 -13.08 2.75 -4.51
N SER A 103 -11.84 2.95 -4.04
CA SER A 103 -11.06 1.91 -3.38
C SER A 103 -11.77 1.37 -2.12
N SER A 104 -12.58 2.20 -1.44
CA SER A 104 -13.32 1.80 -0.24
C SER A 104 -14.45 0.79 -0.48
N ILE A 105 -14.93 0.66 -1.72
CA ILE A 105 -16.01 -0.26 -2.12
C ILE A 105 -15.49 -1.43 -2.98
N MET A 106 -14.19 -1.49 -3.25
CA MET A 106 -13.57 -2.61 -3.96
C MET A 106 -13.59 -3.89 -3.11
N PRO A 107 -13.49 -5.09 -3.73
CA PRO A 107 -13.34 -6.34 -3.00
C PRO A 107 -12.14 -6.27 -2.04
N LYS A 108 -12.42 -6.53 -0.76
CA LYS A 108 -11.42 -6.49 0.31
C LYS A 108 -11.12 -7.87 0.85
N GLY A 109 -10.07 -7.95 1.68
CA GLY A 109 -9.82 -9.09 2.55
C GLY A 109 -8.94 -8.70 3.73
N PRO A 110 -8.74 -9.63 4.68
CA PRO A 110 -7.92 -9.39 5.86
C PRO A 110 -6.43 -9.29 5.48
N SER A 111 -5.69 -8.38 6.10
CA SER A 111 -4.25 -8.18 6.00
C SER A 111 -3.71 -7.79 7.38
N GLN A 112 -2.40 -7.65 7.52
CA GLN A 112 -1.79 -7.30 8.81
C GLN A 112 -0.48 -6.53 8.68
N ASN A 113 -0.15 -5.73 9.69
CA ASN A 113 1.21 -5.29 9.94
C ASN A 113 1.84 -6.18 11.01
N VAL A 114 3.15 -6.45 10.90
CA VAL A 114 3.93 -7.14 11.93
C VAL A 114 4.98 -6.16 12.43
N VAL A 115 4.90 -5.78 13.71
CA VAL A 115 5.72 -4.75 14.32
C VAL A 115 6.49 -5.35 15.49
N ALA A 116 7.82 -5.30 15.43
CA ALA A 116 8.67 -5.70 16.54
C ALA A 116 9.32 -4.49 17.20
N ARG A 117 9.50 -4.55 18.53
CA ARG A 117 10.12 -3.47 19.30
C ARG A 117 11.34 -3.95 20.08
N HIS A 118 12.47 -3.30 19.84
CA HIS A 118 13.65 -3.39 20.70
C HIS A 118 13.74 -2.15 21.60
N VAL A 119 13.84 -2.37 22.92
CA VAL A 119 14.13 -1.31 23.89
C VAL A 119 15.53 -1.53 24.45
N PRO A 120 16.55 -0.75 24.03
CA PRO A 120 17.90 -0.92 24.52
C PRO A 120 18.00 -0.47 25.99
N LYS A 121 18.89 -1.11 26.75
CA LYS A 121 19.23 -0.67 28.11
C LYS A 121 19.97 0.67 28.03
N ALA A 122 19.33 1.74 28.47
CA ALA A 122 19.94 3.08 28.51
C ALA A 122 20.73 3.25 29.81
N ARG A 123 21.93 3.85 29.75
CA ARG A 123 22.67 4.26 30.94
C ARG A 123 22.06 5.53 31.54
N ARG A 124 22.34 5.77 32.82
CA ARG A 124 21.86 6.97 33.53
C ARG A 124 22.36 8.24 32.80
N GLY A 125 21.43 9.05 32.30
CA GLY A 125 21.72 10.28 31.55
C GLY A 125 21.74 10.13 30.03
N GLU A 126 21.62 8.91 29.49
CA GLU A 126 21.45 8.70 28.04
C GLU A 126 19.99 8.93 27.63
N ARG A 127 19.78 9.72 26.57
CA ARG A 127 18.46 9.90 25.96
C ARG A 127 18.32 8.93 24.81
N THR A 128 17.43 7.95 24.95
CA THR A 128 17.08 7.04 23.86
C THR A 128 16.28 7.79 22.79
N LYS A 129 16.61 7.56 21.51
CA LYS A 129 15.83 8.04 20.37
C LYS A 129 15.08 6.86 19.77
N ARG A 130 13.85 7.11 19.32
CA ARG A 130 13.07 6.11 18.57
C ARG A 130 13.54 6.14 17.12
N VAL A 131 13.92 4.98 16.61
CA VAL A 131 14.20 4.74 15.19
C VAL A 131 13.19 3.71 14.71
N ILE A 132 12.55 3.98 13.58
CA ILE A 132 11.58 3.07 12.97
C ILE A 132 12.15 2.70 11.60
N VAL A 133 12.35 1.41 11.38
CA VAL A 133 12.74 0.86 10.08
C VAL A 133 11.54 0.09 9.56
N VAL A 134 11.10 0.39 8.35
CA VAL A 134 9.88 -0.15 7.76
C VAL A 134 10.20 -0.75 6.40
N ALA A 135 9.61 -1.90 6.12
CA ALA A 135 9.57 -2.51 4.80
C ALA A 135 8.20 -3.17 4.64
N HIS A 136 7.55 -2.99 3.48
CA HIS A 136 6.37 -3.78 3.17
C HIS A 136 6.81 -5.17 2.71
N TYR A 137 6.06 -6.20 3.09
CA TYR A 137 6.38 -7.59 2.84
C TYR A 137 5.38 -8.27 1.91
N ASP A 138 4.28 -7.63 1.53
CA ASP A 138 3.41 -8.09 0.45
C ASP A 138 4.08 -7.93 -0.92
N SER A 139 3.51 -8.54 -1.97
CA SER A 139 4.00 -8.38 -3.35
C SER A 139 2.88 -8.02 -4.32
N ALA A 140 3.24 -7.26 -5.36
CA ALA A 140 2.27 -6.75 -6.31
C ALA A 140 1.96 -7.72 -7.45
N ARG A 141 0.80 -7.54 -8.09
CA ARG A 141 0.58 -8.03 -9.45
C ARG A 141 1.43 -7.23 -10.43
N ALA A 142 2.10 -7.94 -11.34
CA ALA A 142 2.93 -7.33 -12.38
C ALA A 142 2.10 -6.34 -13.22
N SER A 143 2.76 -5.31 -13.74
CA SER A 143 2.10 -4.26 -14.51
C SER A 143 2.98 -3.82 -15.66
N LEU A 144 2.37 -3.51 -16.81
CA LEU A 144 3.08 -2.87 -17.92
C LEU A 144 3.72 -1.55 -17.48
N GLY A 145 3.04 -0.80 -16.60
CA GLY A 145 3.56 0.44 -16.03
C GLY A 145 4.85 0.28 -15.21
N PHE A 146 5.16 -0.94 -14.74
CA PHE A 146 6.37 -1.26 -14.00
C PHE A 146 7.39 -2.02 -14.84
N SER A 147 7.15 -2.20 -16.15
CA SER A 147 8.14 -2.78 -17.05
C SER A 147 9.37 -1.86 -17.16
N PRO A 148 10.59 -2.40 -17.36
CA PRO A 148 11.81 -1.58 -17.45
C PRO A 148 11.76 -0.45 -18.49
N GLY A 149 10.98 -0.62 -19.56
CA GLY A 149 10.79 0.39 -20.60
C GLY A 149 9.83 1.53 -20.19
N MET A 150 8.86 1.26 -19.33
CA MET A 150 7.83 2.24 -18.93
C MET A 150 8.10 2.87 -17.57
N VAL A 151 8.66 2.11 -16.63
CA VAL A 151 8.85 2.54 -15.23
C VAL A 151 9.70 3.80 -15.11
N LYS A 152 10.64 4.02 -16.02
CA LYS A 152 11.49 5.22 -16.07
C LYS A 152 10.70 6.52 -16.20
N ASN A 153 9.53 6.46 -16.85
CA ASN A 153 8.65 7.60 -17.06
C ASN A 153 7.39 7.52 -16.19
N PHE A 154 7.36 6.65 -15.17
CA PHE A 154 6.18 6.41 -14.35
C PHE A 154 5.64 7.71 -13.72
N GLU A 155 6.52 8.55 -13.16
CA GLU A 155 6.15 9.82 -12.56
C GLU A 155 5.43 10.75 -13.55
N VAL A 156 5.97 10.90 -14.76
CA VAL A 156 5.35 11.70 -15.82
C VAL A 156 3.99 11.12 -16.20
N THR A 157 3.93 9.80 -16.37
CA THR A 157 2.71 9.09 -16.76
C THR A 157 1.61 9.26 -15.71
N PHE A 158 1.97 9.14 -14.43
CA PHE A 158 1.07 9.30 -13.29
C PHE A 158 0.65 10.77 -13.10
N THR A 159 1.56 11.71 -13.29
CA THR A 159 1.27 13.16 -13.22
C THR A 159 0.33 13.60 -14.32
N LEU A 160 0.54 13.13 -15.55
CA LEU A 160 -0.36 13.41 -16.67
C LEU A 160 -1.74 12.81 -16.46
N MET A 161 -1.83 11.62 -15.85
CA MET A 161 -3.11 11.01 -15.48
C MET A 161 -3.87 11.90 -14.49
N LYS A 162 -3.20 12.37 -13.43
CA LYS A 162 -3.79 13.31 -12.48
C LYS A 162 -4.22 14.61 -13.15
N ALA A 163 -3.34 15.21 -13.97
CA ALA A 163 -3.61 16.47 -14.66
C ALA A 163 -4.84 16.37 -15.57
N VAL A 164 -4.99 15.27 -16.31
CA VAL A 164 -6.16 15.06 -17.18
C VAL A 164 -7.43 14.84 -16.35
N THR A 165 -7.39 14.01 -15.30
CA THR A 165 -8.57 13.76 -14.46
C THR A 165 -9.04 15.01 -13.72
N PHE A 166 -8.12 15.76 -13.09
CA PHE A 166 -8.46 16.98 -12.36
C PHE A 166 -8.71 18.19 -13.27
N GLY A 167 -8.17 18.19 -14.49
CA GLY A 167 -8.44 19.21 -15.51
C GLY A 167 -9.77 19.01 -16.24
N MET A 168 -10.27 17.77 -16.31
CA MET A 168 -11.50 17.44 -17.06
C MET A 168 -12.73 18.30 -16.67
N PRO A 169 -13.01 18.58 -15.38
CA PRO A 169 -14.12 19.46 -15.00
C PRO A 169 -14.08 20.83 -15.71
N ILE A 170 -12.89 21.42 -15.85
CA ILE A 170 -12.69 22.73 -16.47
C ILE A 170 -12.96 22.64 -17.98
N VAL A 171 -12.41 21.61 -18.64
CA VAL A 171 -12.55 21.41 -20.09
C VAL A 171 -14.02 21.11 -20.45
N VAL A 172 -14.68 20.27 -19.68
CA VAL A 172 -16.11 19.94 -19.86
C VAL A 172 -16.99 21.16 -19.57
N LEU A 173 -16.68 21.96 -18.54
CA LEU A 173 -17.40 23.20 -18.24
C LEU A 173 -17.30 24.21 -19.40
N ALA A 174 -16.10 24.43 -19.94
CA ALA A 174 -15.91 25.31 -21.10
C ALA A 174 -16.77 24.87 -22.31
N SER A 175 -16.83 23.57 -22.56
CA SER A 175 -17.68 22.97 -23.62
C SER A 175 -19.19 23.10 -23.34
N ALA A 176 -19.60 23.15 -22.07
CA ALA A 176 -21.00 23.22 -21.67
C ALA A 176 -21.62 24.62 -21.77
N LEU A 177 -20.80 25.67 -21.68
CA LEU A 177 -21.25 27.06 -21.60
C LEU A 177 -22.05 27.52 -22.83
N PRO A 178 -23.14 28.31 -22.67
CA PRO A 178 -23.99 28.70 -23.80
C PRO A 178 -23.27 29.51 -24.89
N PHE A 179 -22.35 30.40 -24.49
CA PHE A 179 -21.63 31.26 -25.43
C PHE A 179 -20.60 30.50 -26.28
N THR A 180 -20.28 29.25 -25.93
CA THR A 180 -19.37 28.40 -26.71
C THR A 180 -20.10 27.54 -27.76
N ALA A 181 -21.42 27.69 -27.88
CA ALA A 181 -22.23 26.93 -28.84
C ALA A 181 -21.76 27.06 -30.30
N GLY A 182 -21.26 28.24 -30.70
CA GLY A 182 -20.72 28.46 -32.05
C GLY A 182 -19.39 27.76 -32.33
N ALA A 183 -18.67 27.32 -31.28
CA ALA A 183 -17.41 26.57 -31.39
C ALA A 183 -17.62 25.05 -31.35
N GLN A 184 -18.87 24.58 -31.20
CA GLN A 184 -19.20 23.17 -31.34
C GLN A 184 -19.24 22.80 -32.83
N PRO A 185 -18.71 21.64 -33.26
CA PRO A 185 -18.27 20.49 -32.45
C PRO A 185 -16.78 20.51 -32.04
N TRP A 186 -16.01 21.53 -32.42
CA TRP A 186 -14.55 21.54 -32.19
C TRP A 186 -14.16 21.44 -30.72
N LEU A 187 -14.88 22.13 -29.82
CA LEU A 187 -14.66 22.01 -28.38
C LEU A 187 -14.90 20.60 -27.85
N TRP A 188 -15.87 19.88 -28.40
CA TRP A 188 -16.08 18.48 -28.04
C TRP A 188 -14.90 17.61 -28.48
N TYR A 189 -14.37 17.80 -29.69
CA TYR A 189 -13.16 17.09 -30.13
C TYR A 189 -11.93 17.42 -29.27
N VAL A 190 -11.74 18.67 -28.88
CA VAL A 190 -10.69 19.07 -27.93
C VAL A 190 -10.89 18.38 -26.58
N THR A 191 -12.13 18.30 -26.08
CA THR A 191 -12.44 17.59 -24.83
C THR A 191 -12.11 16.11 -24.91
N LEU A 192 -12.47 15.45 -26.01
CA LEU A 192 -12.13 14.04 -26.26
C LEU A 192 -10.62 13.84 -26.36
N ALA A 193 -9.91 14.70 -27.11
CA ALA A 193 -8.46 14.62 -27.26
C ALA A 193 -7.73 14.81 -25.93
N PHE A 194 -8.20 15.74 -25.08
CA PHE A 194 -7.68 15.94 -23.73
C PHE A 194 -7.87 14.68 -22.86
N GLY A 195 -9.06 14.09 -22.90
CA GLY A 195 -9.38 12.87 -22.15
C GLY A 195 -8.72 11.60 -22.69
N ALA A 196 -8.38 11.55 -23.99
CA ALA A 196 -7.90 10.35 -24.68
C ALA A 196 -6.67 9.73 -24.03
N TYR A 197 -5.83 10.54 -23.40
CA TYR A 197 -4.68 10.04 -22.65
C TYR A 197 -5.06 9.00 -21.59
N LEU A 198 -6.23 9.14 -20.93
CA LEU A 198 -6.68 8.20 -19.89
C LEU A 198 -6.97 6.79 -20.41
N LEU A 199 -7.05 6.58 -21.73
CA LEU A 199 -7.10 5.24 -22.32
C LEU A 199 -5.84 4.42 -22.01
N VAL A 200 -4.68 5.07 -21.86
CA VAL A 200 -3.41 4.41 -21.53
C VAL A 200 -3.42 3.81 -20.11
N PRO A 201 -3.61 4.59 -19.02
CA PRO A 201 -3.68 4.02 -17.68
C PRO A 201 -4.91 3.12 -17.48
N LEU A 202 -6.01 3.35 -18.21
CA LEU A 202 -7.14 2.43 -18.23
C LEU A 202 -6.73 1.05 -18.78
N PHE A 203 -6.10 1.02 -19.96
CA PHE A 203 -5.61 -0.21 -20.57
C PHE A 203 -4.61 -0.91 -19.66
N ILE A 204 -3.65 -0.19 -19.07
CA ILE A 204 -2.65 -0.77 -18.16
C ILE A 204 -3.32 -1.44 -16.96
N ASN A 205 -4.31 -0.79 -16.33
CA ASN A 205 -5.01 -1.36 -15.16
C ASN A 205 -5.86 -2.58 -15.53
N VAL A 206 -6.59 -2.52 -16.65
CA VAL A 206 -7.39 -3.67 -17.12
C VAL A 206 -6.48 -4.82 -17.54
N HIS A 207 -5.40 -4.55 -18.27
CA HIS A 207 -4.43 -5.56 -18.68
C HIS A 207 -3.74 -6.21 -17.48
N ARG A 208 -3.37 -5.40 -16.48
CA ARG A 208 -2.84 -5.89 -15.20
C ARG A 208 -3.78 -6.90 -14.56
N GLU A 209 -5.07 -6.60 -14.48
CA GLU A 209 -6.03 -7.47 -13.82
C GLU A 209 -6.35 -8.76 -14.59
N LEU A 210 -6.40 -8.68 -15.93
CA LEU A 210 -6.85 -9.80 -16.76
C LEU A 210 -5.73 -10.75 -17.21
N PHE A 211 -4.49 -10.26 -17.33
CA PHE A 211 -3.42 -11.02 -17.99
C PHE A 211 -2.13 -11.14 -17.19
N MET A 212 -1.87 -10.26 -16.22
CA MET A 212 -0.60 -10.25 -15.51
C MET A 212 -0.60 -11.19 -14.30
N ARG A 213 0.55 -11.82 -14.05
CA ARG A 213 0.78 -12.70 -12.89
C ARG A 213 1.23 -11.89 -11.68
N PHE A 214 1.10 -12.48 -10.50
CA PHE A 214 1.73 -11.95 -9.29
C PHE A 214 3.24 -12.12 -9.36
N THR A 215 3.98 -11.14 -8.84
CA THR A 215 5.45 -11.21 -8.78
C THR A 215 5.89 -11.77 -7.44
N ASP A 216 7.09 -12.36 -7.43
CA ASP A 216 7.77 -12.78 -6.21
C ASP A 216 8.21 -11.61 -5.34
N GLY A 217 8.19 -10.38 -5.89
CA GLY A 217 8.58 -9.18 -5.16
C GLY A 217 10.00 -9.23 -4.60
N ALA A 218 10.95 -9.86 -5.30
CA ALA A 218 12.33 -10.00 -4.82
C ALA A 218 13.00 -8.64 -4.56
N GLY A 219 12.90 -7.72 -5.53
CA GLY A 219 13.40 -6.35 -5.40
C GLY A 219 12.41 -5.37 -4.81
N ASP A 220 11.11 -5.72 -4.79
CA ASP A 220 9.99 -4.89 -4.33
C ASP A 220 8.95 -5.79 -3.64
N ASN A 221 9.13 -6.15 -2.37
CA ASN A 221 10.18 -5.63 -1.47
C ASN A 221 10.75 -6.67 -0.47
N ALA A 222 10.90 -7.94 -0.89
CA ALA A 222 11.57 -8.97 -0.09
C ALA A 222 13.01 -8.56 0.28
N SER A 223 13.71 -7.90 -0.63
CA SER A 223 15.05 -7.33 -0.41
C SER A 223 15.06 -6.28 0.70
N GLY A 224 14.08 -5.38 0.74
CA GLY A 224 13.96 -4.37 1.80
C GLY A 224 13.63 -4.99 3.15
N VAL A 225 12.80 -6.03 3.18
CA VAL A 225 12.54 -6.82 4.40
C VAL A 225 13.83 -7.51 4.87
N ALA A 226 14.57 -8.15 3.96
CA ALA A 226 15.84 -8.79 4.29
C ALA A 226 16.87 -7.79 4.82
N ALA A 227 16.95 -6.58 4.25
CA ALA A 227 17.81 -5.51 4.72
C ALA A 227 17.39 -5.01 6.11
N MET A 228 16.09 -4.84 6.37
CA MET A 228 15.56 -4.47 7.69
C MET A 228 15.93 -5.52 8.75
N LEU A 229 15.78 -6.81 8.44
CA LEU A 229 16.18 -7.90 9.33
C LEU A 229 17.70 -7.95 9.53
N GLY A 230 18.50 -7.68 8.48
CA GLY A 230 19.95 -7.54 8.60
C GLY A 230 20.38 -6.36 9.49
N VAL A 231 19.61 -5.27 9.50
CA VAL A 231 19.80 -4.16 10.45
C VAL A 231 19.45 -4.63 11.87
N MET A 232 18.31 -5.31 12.05
CA MET A 232 17.90 -5.89 13.32
C MET A 232 19.00 -6.80 13.90
N ASP A 233 19.56 -7.71 13.12
CA ASP A 233 20.60 -8.64 13.56
C ASP A 233 21.86 -7.93 14.08
N ARG A 234 22.19 -6.77 13.50
CA ARG A 234 23.37 -5.99 13.89
C ARG A 234 23.13 -5.13 15.14
N ILE A 235 21.89 -4.71 15.40
CA ILE A 235 21.58 -3.78 16.50
C ILE A 235 20.97 -4.46 17.72
N VAL A 236 20.22 -5.54 17.51
CA VAL A 236 19.58 -6.32 18.57
C VAL A 236 20.57 -7.39 19.02
N PRO A 237 21.03 -7.38 20.28
CA PRO A 237 21.87 -8.44 20.82
C PRO A 237 21.21 -9.80 20.65
N GLU A 238 22.01 -10.87 20.52
CA GLU A 238 21.45 -12.22 20.52
C GLU A 238 20.68 -12.45 21.82
N ALA A 239 19.63 -13.28 21.75
CA ALA A 239 18.89 -13.66 22.94
C ALA A 239 19.83 -14.42 23.88
N GLU A 240 20.28 -13.78 24.97
CA GLU A 240 20.96 -14.46 26.07
C GLU A 240 20.01 -15.52 26.63
N GLY A 241 20.51 -16.76 26.77
CA GLY A 241 19.71 -17.93 27.12
C GLY A 241 18.72 -17.68 28.27
N THR A 242 17.46 -18.02 27.99
CA THR A 242 16.33 -18.25 28.92
C THR A 242 16.52 -17.68 30.33
N PHE A 243 16.46 -16.36 30.46
CA PHE A 243 15.82 -15.79 31.65
C PHE A 243 14.32 -15.86 31.41
N ASP A 244 13.54 -16.22 32.43
CA ASP A 244 12.07 -16.26 32.48
C ASP A 244 11.44 -14.97 31.92
N ARG A 245 11.46 -14.83 30.61
CA ARG A 245 10.62 -13.88 29.89
C ARG A 245 9.31 -14.61 29.71
N PRO A 246 8.18 -14.03 30.16
CA PRO A 246 6.88 -14.51 29.76
C PRO A 246 6.93 -14.70 28.25
N ASP A 247 6.49 -15.86 27.77
CA ASP A 247 6.32 -16.14 26.35
C ASP A 247 5.66 -14.90 25.74
N PRO A 248 6.35 -14.10 24.91
CA PRO A 248 5.80 -12.87 24.40
C PRO A 248 4.75 -13.28 23.39
N GLN A 249 3.57 -13.63 23.89
CA GLN A 249 2.45 -13.91 23.03
C GLN A 249 2.25 -12.67 22.17
N PRO A 250 2.20 -12.85 20.83
CA PRO A 250 2.02 -11.74 19.92
C PRO A 250 0.76 -10.98 20.34
N ARG A 251 0.92 -9.67 20.58
CA ARG A 251 -0.24 -8.83 20.82
C ARG A 251 -0.97 -8.68 19.49
N ARG A 252 -2.26 -9.00 19.47
CA ARG A 252 -3.11 -8.80 18.28
C ARG A 252 -3.96 -7.56 18.51
N ARG A 253 -3.77 -6.54 17.67
CA ARG A 253 -4.51 -5.28 17.74
C ARG A 253 -5.43 -5.12 16.55
N GLY A 254 -6.69 -4.83 16.86
CA GLY A 254 -7.70 -4.45 15.88
C GLY A 254 -7.92 -2.94 15.82
N GLU A 255 -8.95 -2.55 15.07
CA GLU A 255 -9.32 -1.16 14.82
C GLU A 255 -9.53 -0.33 16.10
N ASP A 256 -10.28 -0.91 17.04
CA ASP A 256 -10.72 -0.23 18.26
C ASP A 256 -9.54 0.26 19.10
N GLU A 257 -8.44 -0.48 19.09
CA GLU A 257 -7.22 -0.10 19.79
C GLU A 257 -6.47 1.04 19.10
N ALA A 258 -6.52 1.12 17.76
CA ALA A 258 -5.92 2.21 17.02
C ALA A 258 -6.67 3.52 17.27
N TRP A 259 -8.01 3.49 17.26
CA TRP A 259 -8.85 4.64 17.60
C TRP A 259 -8.68 5.05 19.07
N ALA A 260 -8.65 4.09 20.00
CA ALA A 260 -8.43 4.38 21.42
C ALA A 260 -7.05 4.99 21.69
N ALA A 261 -6.06 4.69 20.86
CA ALA A 261 -4.70 5.22 20.97
C ALA A 261 -4.51 6.58 20.28
N ASP A 262 -5.53 7.12 19.60
CA ASP A 262 -5.47 8.40 18.87
C ASP A 262 -4.31 8.46 17.85
N VAL A 263 -4.03 7.32 17.20
CA VAL A 263 -2.96 7.19 16.19
C VAL A 263 -3.48 7.23 14.76
N VAL A 264 -4.79 7.37 14.59
CA VAL A 264 -5.46 7.36 13.29
C VAL A 264 -5.64 8.81 12.84
N PRO A 265 -5.13 9.21 11.66
CA PRO A 265 -5.25 10.59 11.20
C PRO A 265 -6.72 11.05 11.10
N ASP A 266 -6.96 12.33 11.42
CA ASP A 266 -8.28 12.95 11.30
C ASP A 266 -8.84 12.79 9.89
N GLY A 267 -10.00 12.15 9.78
CA GLY A 267 -10.68 11.92 8.50
C GLY A 267 -10.19 10.71 7.70
N ALA A 268 -9.25 9.91 8.24
CA ALA A 268 -8.92 8.60 7.69
C ALA A 268 -10.03 7.59 8.04
N ALA A 269 -10.34 6.68 7.12
CA ALA A 269 -11.24 5.58 7.38
C ALA A 269 -10.42 4.31 7.64
N LEU A 270 -10.44 3.84 8.88
CA LEU A 270 -10.08 2.46 9.18
C LEU A 270 -11.33 1.58 9.01
N SER A 271 -11.14 0.38 8.48
CA SER A 271 -12.22 -0.57 8.31
C SER A 271 -11.65 -1.96 8.50
N TYR A 272 -12.13 -2.64 9.54
CA TYR A 272 -11.72 -3.99 9.90
C TYR A 272 -12.96 -4.88 9.84
N ALA A 273 -12.86 -6.04 9.22
CA ALA A 273 -13.86 -7.09 9.31
C ALA A 273 -13.28 -8.21 10.17
N PRO A 274 -14.08 -8.86 11.03
CA PRO A 274 -13.60 -9.98 11.82
C PRO A 274 -13.05 -11.07 10.88
N ALA A 275 -11.80 -11.46 11.11
CA ALA A 275 -11.17 -12.57 10.42
C ALA A 275 -11.98 -13.85 10.69
N GLY A 276 -12.81 -14.26 9.72
CA GLY A 276 -13.65 -15.46 9.85
C GLY A 276 -14.99 -15.42 9.12
N ALA A 277 -15.47 -14.26 8.64
CA ALA A 277 -16.67 -14.19 7.81
C ALA A 277 -16.35 -14.33 6.31
N ALA A 278 -15.51 -15.30 5.94
CA ALA A 278 -15.36 -15.72 4.55
C ALA A 278 -16.18 -17.00 4.35
N ASP A 279 -17.24 -16.83 3.56
CA ASP A 279 -18.09 -17.84 2.96
C ASP A 279 -17.37 -19.19 2.73
N ALA A 280 -17.76 -20.21 3.50
CA ALA A 280 -17.27 -21.58 3.39
C ALA A 280 -17.65 -22.25 2.05
N SER A 281 -18.27 -21.54 1.11
CA SER A 281 -18.73 -22.07 -0.18
C SER A 281 -17.92 -21.63 -1.40
N ALA A 282 -16.88 -20.80 -1.27
CA ALA A 282 -16.02 -20.45 -2.40
C ALA A 282 -15.16 -21.66 -2.84
N PRO A 283 -15.19 -22.08 -4.12
CA PRO A 283 -14.36 -23.18 -4.59
C PRO A 283 -12.88 -22.82 -4.40
N ARG A 284 -12.15 -23.63 -3.63
CA ARG A 284 -10.69 -23.59 -3.59
C ARG A 284 -10.18 -23.89 -5.00
N GLU A 285 -9.80 -22.86 -5.73
CA GLU A 285 -9.15 -23.02 -7.03
C GLU A 285 -7.86 -23.83 -6.79
N ARG A 286 -7.75 -24.99 -7.44
CA ARG A 286 -6.56 -25.84 -7.31
C ARG A 286 -5.36 -25.04 -7.82
N VAL A 287 -4.49 -24.67 -6.89
CA VAL A 287 -3.13 -24.23 -7.17
C VAL A 287 -2.50 -25.27 -8.09
N ARG A 288 -2.10 -24.83 -9.29
CA ARG A 288 -1.37 -25.67 -10.23
C ARG A 288 -0.01 -25.97 -9.61
N GLU A 289 0.24 -27.24 -9.31
CA GLU A 289 1.53 -27.71 -8.79
C GLU A 289 2.59 -27.54 -9.89
N TRP A 290 3.65 -26.79 -9.59
CA TRP A 290 4.70 -26.44 -10.53
C TRP A 290 5.78 -27.54 -10.53
N SER A 291 6.19 -28.01 -11.71
CA SER A 291 7.25 -29.03 -11.88
C SER A 291 8.58 -28.38 -12.25
N ALA A 292 9.69 -28.98 -11.81
CA ALA A 292 11.06 -28.49 -12.02
C ALA A 292 11.51 -28.38 -13.50
N ASP A 293 10.66 -28.78 -14.45
CA ASP A 293 10.94 -28.78 -15.90
C ASP A 293 10.45 -27.49 -16.62
N ASP A 294 9.88 -26.52 -15.90
CA ASP A 294 9.53 -25.23 -16.50
C ASP A 294 10.80 -24.39 -16.77
N ASP A 295 11.19 -24.39 -18.03
CA ASP A 295 12.40 -23.79 -18.62
C ASP A 295 12.51 -22.28 -18.36
N TRP A 296 13.44 -21.91 -17.48
CA TRP A 296 13.88 -20.54 -17.26
C TRP A 296 15.11 -20.29 -18.13
N GLY A 297 14.90 -19.71 -19.31
CA GLY A 297 15.99 -19.38 -20.23
C GLY A 297 17.13 -18.61 -19.54
N ASP A 298 18.36 -19.11 -19.76
CA ASP A 298 19.62 -18.62 -19.21
C ASP A 298 19.76 -17.09 -19.27
N VAL A 299 19.93 -16.48 -18.10
CA VAL A 299 20.43 -15.10 -17.98
C VAL A 299 21.84 -15.18 -17.42
N ASP A 300 22.82 -15.08 -18.33
CA ASP A 300 24.25 -15.09 -18.03
C ASP A 300 24.60 -14.07 -16.93
N GLY A 301 25.17 -14.60 -15.86
CA GLY A 301 25.53 -13.87 -14.66
C GLY A 301 26.83 -13.09 -14.81
N THR A 302 26.78 -11.90 -15.40
CA THR A 302 27.74 -10.81 -15.09
C THR A 302 27.16 -9.46 -15.50
N SER A 303 26.41 -8.82 -14.61
CA SER A 303 26.23 -7.36 -14.69
C SER A 303 26.03 -6.80 -13.29
N SER A 304 27.00 -6.00 -12.83
CA SER A 304 26.88 -5.15 -11.65
C SER A 304 25.65 -4.24 -11.82
N ILE A 305 24.63 -4.45 -10.99
CA ILE A 305 23.42 -3.62 -10.94
C ILE A 305 23.82 -2.28 -10.28
N PRO A 306 23.76 -1.13 -10.98
CA PRO A 306 23.89 0.16 -10.32
C PRO A 306 22.64 0.41 -9.46
N ALA A 307 22.83 0.99 -8.27
CA ALA A 307 21.76 1.33 -7.36
C ALA A 307 20.68 2.19 -8.05
N VAL A 308 19.48 1.63 -8.21
CA VAL A 308 18.31 2.37 -8.68
C VAL A 308 17.75 3.13 -7.48
N THR A 309 18.14 4.39 -7.35
CA THR A 309 17.43 5.36 -6.51
C THR A 309 16.14 5.75 -7.21
N GLY A 310 15.08 4.97 -6.96
CA GLY A 310 13.76 5.17 -7.54
C GLY A 310 12.68 4.65 -6.60
N MET A 311 12.80 4.90 -5.30
CA MET A 311 11.61 4.86 -4.44
C MET A 311 10.79 6.09 -4.76
N ALA A 312 9.53 5.87 -5.13
CA ALA A 312 8.53 6.92 -5.14
C ALA A 312 8.39 7.44 -3.70
N ALA A 313 9.13 8.50 -3.40
CA ALA A 313 8.92 9.29 -2.20
C ALA A 313 7.56 9.98 -2.38
N ALA A 314 6.54 9.46 -1.70
CA ALA A 314 5.44 10.31 -1.30
C ALA A 314 6.02 11.27 -0.26
N ASP A 315 6.30 12.51 -0.66
CA ASP A 315 6.55 13.61 0.27
C ASP A 315 5.27 13.83 1.08
N ALA A 316 5.11 13.04 2.14
CA ALA A 316 4.21 13.38 3.23
C ALA A 316 4.85 14.54 4.00
N PRO A 317 4.12 15.64 4.27
CA PRO A 317 4.66 16.70 5.10
C PRO A 317 5.05 16.11 6.46
N THR A 318 6.30 16.32 6.87
CA THR A 318 6.80 15.97 8.19
C THR A 318 5.98 16.74 9.24
N THR A 319 4.92 16.12 9.76
CA THR A 319 4.30 16.56 11.00
C THR A 319 5.19 16.09 12.14
N SER A 320 5.86 17.05 12.77
CA SER A 320 6.55 16.82 14.03
C SER A 320 5.53 16.38 15.08
N PHE A 321 5.50 15.09 15.39
CA PHE A 321 4.69 14.57 16.49
C PHE A 321 5.37 14.97 17.81
N GLU A 322 4.99 16.11 18.37
CA GLU A 322 5.24 16.41 19.78
C GLU A 322 4.22 15.63 20.61
N ALA A 323 4.68 14.56 21.27
CA ALA A 323 3.85 13.85 22.22
C ALA A 323 3.48 14.77 23.40
N PRO A 324 2.21 14.82 23.83
CA PRO A 324 1.85 15.54 25.04
C PRO A 324 2.48 14.84 26.25
N LEU A 325 3.35 15.56 26.96
CA LEU A 325 3.86 15.18 28.28
C LEU A 325 2.69 15.17 29.27
N SER A 326 2.02 14.03 29.44
CA SER A 326 1.12 13.84 30.58
C SER A 326 1.96 13.76 31.86
N ALA A 327 1.81 14.76 32.73
CA ALA A 327 2.40 14.79 34.05
C ALA A 327 1.96 13.55 34.85
N VAL A 328 2.90 12.67 35.13
CA VAL A 328 2.73 11.59 36.12
C VAL A 328 2.76 12.25 37.49
N GLY A 329 1.60 12.40 38.11
CA GLY A 329 1.47 12.74 39.52
C GLY A 329 2.14 11.66 40.37
N THR A 330 3.04 12.09 41.25
CA THR A 330 3.66 11.25 42.28
C THR A 330 2.60 10.69 43.23
N PRO A 331 2.60 9.39 43.58
CA PRO A 331 1.72 8.88 44.61
C PRO A 331 2.21 9.36 46.00
N GLU A 332 1.34 10.02 46.75
CA GLU A 332 1.54 10.32 48.17
C GLU A 332 1.59 9.00 48.97
N VAL A 333 2.63 8.86 49.79
CA VAL A 333 2.76 7.81 50.78
C VAL A 333 2.01 8.26 52.03
N PRO A 334 1.03 7.49 52.56
CA PRO A 334 0.37 7.87 53.80
C PRO A 334 1.32 7.70 54.99
N ASP A 335 1.44 8.76 55.77
CA ASP A 335 2.26 8.84 56.97
C ASP A 335 1.70 7.91 58.06
N ALA A 336 2.54 7.01 58.56
CA ALA A 336 2.20 6.11 59.65
C ALA A 336 2.61 6.72 60.98
N SER A 337 1.73 7.49 61.63
CA SER A 337 1.78 7.70 63.08
C SER A 337 0.50 8.32 63.64
N ALA A 338 -0.05 7.61 64.64
CA ALA A 338 -1.10 7.98 65.62
C ALA A 338 -2.56 8.00 65.14
#